data_AF-A0A1G6GKS5-F1
#
_entry.id   AF-A0A1G6GKS5-F1
#
_cell.length_a   1.000
_cell.length_b   1.000
_cell.length_c   1.000
_cell.angle_alpha   90.00
_cell.angle_beta   90.00
_cell.angle_gamma   90.00
#
_symmetry.space_group_name_H-M   'P 1'
#
loop_
_entity.id
_entity.type
_entity.pdbx_description
1 polymer ?
#
loop_
_entity_poly.entity_id
_entity_poly.type
_entity_poly.pdbx_seq_one_letter_code
_entity_poly.pdbx_strand_id
1 'polypeptide(L)'
;MECEVAARHLTILECRPRWMAARAADWSRLPVARLRYTKSRQEWTLYWHDSNEVFHRFDPAPPSRHVEALLTVLDRDPTCIFWG
;
A
#
# COMPACT_ATOMS: atom_id res chain seq x y z
N MET A 1 5.34 7.01 6.68
CA MET A 1 4.40 6.46 5.67
C MET A 1 3.39 7.56 5.35
N GLU A 2 3.11 7.76 4.08
CA GLU A 2 2.05 8.67 3.63
C GLU A 2 0.90 7.82 3.05
N CYS A 3 -0.31 8.40 2.98
CA CYS A 3 -1.43 7.75 2.30
C CYS A 3 -2.16 8.72 1.38
N GLU A 4 -2.52 8.23 0.20
CA GLU A 4 -3.41 8.92 -0.72
C GLU A 4 -4.81 8.35 -0.62
N VAL A 5 -5.78 9.23 -0.44
CA VAL A 5 -7.19 8.87 -0.27
C VAL A 5 -7.94 9.19 -1.56
N ALA A 6 -8.57 8.17 -2.14
CA ALA A 6 -9.51 8.32 -3.23
C ALA A 6 -10.90 7.84 -2.81
N ALA A 7 -11.91 8.10 -3.65
CA ALA A 7 -13.31 7.80 -3.33
C ALA A 7 -13.59 6.31 -3.00
N ARG A 8 -12.76 5.37 -3.47
CA ARG A 8 -12.95 3.92 -3.28
C ARG A 8 -11.67 3.15 -3.00
N HIS A 9 -10.54 3.82 -2.81
CA HIS A 9 -9.31 3.16 -2.45
C HIS A 9 -8.39 4.08 -1.65
N LEU A 10 -7.56 3.45 -0.84
CA LEU A 10 -6.45 4.07 -0.13
C LEU A 10 -5.17 3.52 -0.74
N THR A 11 -4.24 4.38 -1.14
CA THR A 11 -2.90 3.96 -1.58
C THR A 11 -1.91 4.31 -0.49
N ILE A 12 -1.17 3.32 0.00
CA ILE A 12 -0.11 3.52 0.98
C ILE A 12 1.19 3.78 0.23
N LEU A 13 1.88 4.85 0.63
CA LEU A 13 3.11 5.30 0.02
C LEU A 13 4.28 5.13 0.99
N GLU A 14 5.34 4.54 0.49
CA GLU A 14 6.65 4.61 1.11
C GLU A 14 7.35 5.90 0.71
N CYS A 15 7.91 6.61 1.69
CA CYS A 15 8.66 7.83 1.48
C CYS A 15 10.12 7.62 1.87
N ARG A 16 11.03 7.64 0.90
CA ARG A 16 12.47 7.53 1.16
C ARG A 16 13.23 8.75 0.61
N PRO A 17 14.26 9.25 1.33
CA PRO A 17 15.14 10.26 0.78
C PRO A 17 15.92 9.67 -0.40
N ARG A 18 16.06 10.43 -1.49
CA ARG A 18 16.87 9.98 -2.63
C ARG A 18 18.36 9.95 -2.23
N TRP A 19 19.07 8.89 -2.64
CA TRP A 19 20.47 8.60 -2.29
C TRP A 19 21.49 9.72 -2.62
N MET A 20 21.12 10.73 -3.43
CA MET A 20 22.01 11.81 -3.86
C MET A 20 21.53 13.19 -3.35
N ALA A 21 21.35 13.32 -2.03
CA ALA A 21 20.91 14.55 -1.40
C ALA A 21 22.06 15.57 -1.20
N ALA A 22 22.65 16.05 -2.30
CA ALA A 22 23.59 17.19 -2.24
C ALA A 22 22.89 18.55 -2.42
N ARG A 23 21.66 18.57 -2.95
CA ARG A 23 20.85 19.79 -3.12
C ARG A 23 19.38 19.46 -2.90
N ALA A 24 18.81 19.99 -1.82
CA ALA A 24 17.38 20.08 -1.51
C ALA A 24 16.54 18.79 -1.62
N ALA A 25 16.25 18.17 -0.46
CA ALA A 25 14.93 17.65 -0.06
C ALA A 25 14.01 16.95 -1.08
N ASP A 26 14.53 16.23 -2.07
CA ASP A 26 13.71 15.42 -2.97
C ASP A 26 13.35 14.08 -2.29
N TRP A 27 12.11 13.96 -1.82
CA TRP A 27 11.54 12.74 -1.27
C TRP A 27 10.91 11.91 -2.40
N SER A 28 11.34 10.66 -2.54
CA SER A 28 10.66 9.70 -3.42
C SER A 28 9.44 9.13 -2.71
N ARG A 29 8.28 9.18 -3.38
CA ARG A 29 7.05 8.52 -2.96
C ARG A 29 6.83 7.31 -3.85
N LEU A 30 6.85 6.11 -3.27
CA LEU A 30 6.61 4.87 -3.99
C LEU A 30 5.31 4.25 -3.48
N PRO A 31 4.32 3.96 -4.34
CA PRO A 31 3.18 3.17 -3.92
C PRO A 31 3.62 1.75 -3.59
N VAL A 32 3.29 1.29 -2.37
CA VAL A 32 3.63 -0.06 -1.91
C VAL A 32 2.41 -0.95 -1.81
N ALA A 33 1.26 -0.37 -1.45
CA ALA A 33 0.03 -1.12 -1.28
C ALA A 33 -1.19 -0.27 -1.59
N ARG A 34 -2.29 -0.96 -1.93
CA ARG A 34 -3.58 -0.32 -2.12
C ARG A 34 -4.68 -1.12 -1.44
N LEU A 35 -5.50 -0.45 -0.65
CA LEU A 35 -6.72 -1.01 -0.08
C LEU A 35 -7.89 -0.51 -0.92
N ARG A 36 -8.64 -1.42 -1.54
CA ARG A 36 -9.79 -1.09 -2.38
C ARG A 36 -11.09 -1.48 -1.70
N TYR A 37 -12.03 -0.54 -1.60
CA TYR A 37 -13.35 -0.79 -1.05
C TYR A 37 -14.33 -1.32 -2.11
N THR A 38 -14.96 -2.45 -1.82
CA THR A 38 -15.99 -3.08 -2.65
C THR A 38 -17.35 -2.85 -2.01
N LYS A 39 -18.10 -1.86 -2.53
CA LYS A 39 -19.40 -1.44 -1.97
C LYS A 39 -20.43 -2.58 -1.86
N SER A 40 -20.50 -3.48 -2.84
CA SER A 40 -21.47 -4.59 -2.85
C SER A 40 -21.29 -5.59 -1.71
N ARG A 41 -20.04 -5.75 -1.24
CA ARG A 41 -19.70 -6.66 -0.14
C ARG A 41 -19.38 -5.93 1.17
N GLN A 42 -19.23 -4.61 1.10
CA GLN A 42 -18.77 -3.75 2.19
C GLN A 42 -17.41 -4.16 2.75
N GLU A 43 -16.54 -4.68 1.87
CA GLU A 43 -15.23 -5.22 2.22
C GLU A 43 -14.11 -4.45 1.53
N TRP A 44 -12.97 -4.41 2.20
CA TRP A 44 -11.70 -3.96 1.69
C TRP A 44 -10.88 -5.14 1.20
N THR A 45 -10.17 -4.95 0.09
CA THR A 45 -9.22 -5.93 -0.44
C THR A 45 -7.85 -5.28 -0.51
N LEU A 46 -6.83 -5.98 -0.03
CA LEU A 46 -5.43 -5.54 -0.07
C LEU A 46 -4.79 -5.94 -1.40
N TYR A 47 -4.05 -4.99 -1.97
CA TYR A 47 -3.27 -5.14 -3.18
C TYR A 47 -1.83 -4.71 -2.90
N TRP A 48 -0.86 -5.41 -3.50
CA TRP A 48 0.56 -5.07 -3.50
C TRP A 48 0.97 -4.51 -4.87
N HIS A 49 1.97 -3.64 -4.88
CA HIS A 49 2.49 -3.00 -6.08
C HIS A 49 3.74 -3.73 -6.57
N ASP A 50 3.76 -4.14 -7.85
CA ASP A 50 4.95 -4.76 -8.45
C ASP A 50 5.90 -3.73 -9.08
N SER A 51 7.06 -4.21 -9.53
CA SER A 51 8.07 -3.37 -10.20
C SER A 51 7.62 -2.86 -11.58
N ASN A 52 6.51 -3.37 -12.14
CA ASN A 52 5.94 -2.92 -13.41
C ASN A 52 4.79 -1.91 -13.21
N GLU A 53 4.67 -1.37 -12.00
CA GLU A 53 3.64 -0.41 -11.62
C GLU A 53 2.20 -0.97 -11.61
N VAL A 54 2.06 -2.29 -11.47
CA VAL A 54 0.78 -2.99 -11.46
C VAL A 54 0.41 -3.42 -10.05
N PHE A 55 -0.86 -3.21 -9.70
CA PHE A 55 -1.42 -3.69 -8.43
C PHE A 55 -2.02 -5.08 -8.56
N HIS A 56 -1.50 -6.01 -7.75
CA HIS A 56 -1.96 -7.39 -7.68
C HIS A 56 -2.65 -7.64 -6.35
N ARG A 57 -3.68 -8.50 -6.34
CA ARG A 57 -4.35 -8.86 -5.09
C ARG A 57 -3.37 -9.60 -4.18
N PHE A 58 -3.38 -9.27 -2.90
CA PHE A 58 -2.61 -10.03 -1.91
C PHE A 58 -3.46 -11.19 -1.38
N ASP A 59 -3.35 -12.35 -2.03
CA ASP A 59 -4.16 -13.53 -1.71
C ASP A 59 -4.00 -14.09 -0.28
N PRO A 60 -2.84 -13.97 0.40
CA PRO A 60 -2.71 -14.42 1.79
C PRO A 60 -3.61 -13.67 2.78
N ALA A 61 -4.05 -12.45 2.46
CA ALA A 61 -5.02 -11.70 3.25
C ALA A 61 -6.40 -11.77 2.60
N PRO A 62 -7.41 -12.41 3.24
CA PRO A 62 -8.77 -12.37 2.74
C PRO A 62 -9.31 -10.92 2.80
N PRO A 63 -10.28 -10.57 1.94
CA PRO A 63 -10.99 -9.31 2.06
C PRO A 63 -11.62 -9.17 3.44
N SER A 64 -11.65 -7.95 3.98
CA SER A 64 -12.10 -7.67 5.34
C SER A 64 -12.98 -6.43 5.37
N ARG A 65 -14.04 -6.44 6.19
CA ARG A 65 -14.83 -5.24 6.49
C ARG A 65 -14.05 -4.22 7.33
N HIS A 66 -13.04 -4.70 8.07
CA HIS A 66 -12.18 -3.91 8.95
C HIS A 66 -10.87 -3.61 8.23
N VAL A 67 -10.66 -2.34 7.90
CA VAL A 67 -9.45 -1.87 7.20
C VAL A 67 -8.21 -2.06 8.07
N GLU A 68 -8.36 -1.97 9.39
CA GLU A 68 -7.31 -2.12 10.39
C GLU A 68 -6.68 -3.52 10.34
N ALA A 69 -7.46 -4.54 10.03
CA ALA A 69 -6.96 -5.90 9.86
C ALA A 69 -5.98 -6.00 8.68
N LEU A 70 -6.27 -5.32 7.58
CA LEU A 70 -5.39 -5.29 6.41
C LEU A 70 -4.17 -4.41 6.62
N LEU A 71 -4.32 -3.29 7.33
CA LEU A 71 -3.19 -2.45 7.76
C LEU A 71 -2.24 -3.22 8.70
N THR A 72 -2.77 -4.08 9.56
CA THR A 72 -1.96 -4.97 10.43
C THR A 72 -1.15 -5.98 9.61
N VAL A 73 -1.73 -6.55 8.55
CA VAL A 73 -1.00 -7.45 7.64
C VAL A 73 0.13 -6.69 6.93
N LEU A 74 -0.16 -5.48 6.46
CA LEU A 74 0.80 -4.62 5.79
C LEU A 74 1.92 -4.15 6.72
N ASP A 75 1.64 -3.87 7.99
CA ASP A 75 2.65 -3.51 8.99
C ASP A 75 3.58 -4.69 9.33
N ARG A 76 3.00 -5.89 9.50
CA ARG A 76 3.77 -7.10 9.78
C ARG A 76 4.59 -7.58 8.58
N ASP A 77 4.15 -7.24 7.37
CA ASP A 77 4.69 -7.66 6.06
C ASP A 77 5.32 -9.06 6.09
N PRO A 78 4.53 -10.12 6.34
CA PRO A 78 5.06 -11.47 6.57
C PRO A 78 5.78 -12.05 5.35
N THR A 79 5.59 -11.47 4.17
CA THR A 79 6.20 -11.89 2.91
C THR A 79 7.32 -10.95 2.45
N CYS A 80 7.59 -9.86 3.18
CA CYS A 80 8.54 -8.80 2.81
C CYS A 80 8.28 -8.17 1.42
N ILE A 81 7.04 -8.16 0.94
CA ILE A 81 6.71 -7.66 -0.40
C ILE A 81 6.32 -6.19 -0.40
N PHE A 82 5.95 -5.63 0.76
CA PHE A 82 5.49 -4.26 0.89
C PHE A 82 6.65 -3.31 1.21
N TRP A 83 7.62 -3.74 2.02
CA TRP A 83 8.70 -2.88 2.54
C TRP A 83 10.13 -3.39 2.25
N GLY A 84 10.30 -4.22 1.23
CA GLY A 84 11.60 -4.78 0.82
C GLY A 84 12.71 -3.76 0.53
#